data_AF-A0A7G2CZG7-F1
#
_entry.id   AF-A0A7G2CZG7-F1
#
_cell.length_a   1.000
_cell.length_b   1.000
_cell.length_c   1.000
_cell.angle_alpha   90.00
_cell.angle_beta   90.00
_cell.angle_gamma   90.00
#
_symmetry.space_group_name_H-M   'P 1'
#
loop_
_entity.id
_entity.type
_entity.pdbx_description
1 polymer ?
#
loop_
_entity_poly.entity_id
_entity_poly.type
_entity_poly.pdbx_seq_one_letter_code
_entity_poly.pdbx_strand_id
1 'polypeptide(L)'
;MAAPDPAPSLIQQRLALGRLRLTALFMMIGWGAVAALRGVGIHDVADVVNWIAFLLPLALASYGVKLWFDYRRKVRAFEAAHGPDAGKQP
;
A
#
# COMPACT_ATOMS: atom_id res chain seq x y z
N MET A 1 -5.14 4.40 -38.20
CA MET A 1 -4.06 4.86 -37.30
C MET A 1 -4.72 5.19 -35.97
N ALA A 2 -4.52 4.39 -34.93
CA ALA A 2 -5.13 4.66 -33.63
C ALA A 2 -4.50 5.94 -33.06
N ALA A 3 -5.33 6.93 -32.68
CA ALA A 3 -4.85 8.10 -31.97
C ALA A 3 -4.12 7.63 -30.69
N PRO A 4 -2.98 8.25 -30.31
CA PRO A 4 -2.34 7.91 -29.06
C PRO A 4 -3.36 8.09 -27.93
N ASP A 5 -3.52 7.07 -27.09
CA ASP A 5 -4.44 7.11 -25.95
C ASP A 5 -4.22 8.44 -25.19
N PRO A 6 -5.28 9.21 -24.92
CA PRO A 6 -5.14 10.49 -24.24
C PRO A 6 -4.43 10.25 -22.91
N ALA A 7 -3.32 10.95 -22.69
CA ALA A 7 -2.55 10.84 -21.46
C ALA A 7 -3.50 10.99 -20.25
N PRO A 8 -3.40 10.10 -19.24
CA PRO A 8 -4.37 10.04 -18.15
C PRO A 8 -4.49 11.40 -17.45
N SER A 9 -5.73 11.82 -17.18
CA SER A 9 -5.99 13.14 -16.59
C SER A 9 -5.36 13.27 -15.20
N LEU A 10 -5.03 14.51 -14.79
CA LEU A 10 -4.43 14.76 -13.47
C LEU A 10 -5.27 14.18 -12.31
N ILE A 11 -6.59 14.17 -12.46
CA ILE A 11 -7.52 13.57 -11.49
C ILE A 11 -7.36 12.04 -11.46
N GLN A 12 -7.29 11.38 -12.62
CA GLN A 12 -7.08 9.93 -12.71
C GLN A 12 -5.71 9.53 -12.11
N GLN A 13 -4.68 10.32 -12.36
CA GLN A 13 -3.35 10.12 -11.76
C GLN A 13 -3.39 10.25 -10.23
N ARG A 14 -4.08 11.27 -9.70
CA ARG A 14 -4.23 11.43 -8.25
C ARG A 14 -5.07 10.32 -7.63
N LEU A 15 -6.11 9.86 -8.30
CA LEU A 15 -6.93 8.74 -7.84
C LEU A 15 -6.14 7.43 -7.83
N ALA A 16 -5.22 7.22 -8.78
CA ALA A 16 -4.28 6.11 -8.74
C ALA A 16 -3.33 6.18 -7.52
N LEU A 17 -2.83 7.37 -7.16
CA LEU A 17 -2.06 7.57 -5.92
C LEU A 17 -2.90 7.30 -4.67
N GLY A 18 -4.19 7.69 -4.68
CA GLY A 18 -5.15 7.40 -3.63
C GLY A 18 -5.38 5.90 -3.44
N ARG A 19 -5.52 5.13 -4.53
CA ARG A 19 -5.60 3.67 -4.50
C ARG A 19 -4.35 3.04 -3.89
N LEU A 20 -3.17 3.52 -4.29
CA LEU A 20 -1.90 3.06 -3.73
C LEU A 20 -1.83 3.29 -2.22
N ARG A 21 -2.30 4.45 -1.74
CA ARG A 21 -2.41 4.75 -0.31
C ARG A 21 -3.34 3.77 0.40
N LEU A 22 -4.52 3.51 -0.16
CA LEU A 22 -5.49 2.59 0.42
C LEU A 22 -4.94 1.16 0.49
N THR A 23 -4.30 0.69 -0.58
CA THR A 23 -3.63 -0.62 -0.60
C THR A 23 -2.52 -0.69 0.45
N ALA A 24 -1.69 0.36 0.57
CA ALA A 24 -0.64 0.42 1.60
C ALA A 24 -1.22 0.33 3.02
N LEU A 25 -2.30 1.07 3.30
CA LEU A 25 -2.97 1.04 4.60
C LEU A 25 -3.62 -0.31 4.89
N PHE A 26 -4.34 -0.89 3.91
CA PHE A 26 -4.94 -2.21 4.06
C PHE A 26 -3.87 -3.28 4.30
N MET A 27 -2.77 -3.21 3.55
CA MET A 27 -1.68 -4.17 3.71
C MET A 27 -1.03 -4.04 5.09
N MET A 28 -0.71 -2.82 5.52
CA MET A 28 -0.03 -2.56 6.79
C MET A 28 -0.92 -2.83 8.00
N ILE A 29 -2.13 -2.27 8.05
CA ILE A 29 -3.02 -2.35 9.21
C ILE A 29 -3.77 -3.68 9.21
N GLY A 30 -4.32 -4.10 8.07
CA GLY A 30 -5.08 -5.34 7.96
C GLY A 30 -4.22 -6.56 8.27
N TRP A 31 -3.12 -6.74 7.53
CA TRP A 31 -2.22 -7.86 7.80
C TRP A 31 -1.41 -7.69 9.08
N GLY A 32 -1.13 -6.46 9.51
CA GLY A 32 -0.50 -6.19 10.80
C GLY A 32 -1.37 -6.66 11.96
N ALA A 33 -2.68 -6.42 11.91
CA ALA A 33 -3.63 -6.92 12.90
C ALA A 33 -3.71 -8.46 12.89
N VAL A 34 -3.73 -9.08 11.71
CA VAL A 34 -3.71 -10.55 11.59
C VAL A 34 -2.42 -11.12 12.19
N ALA A 35 -1.26 -10.53 11.88
CA ALA A 35 0.02 -10.94 12.44
C ALA A 35 0.05 -10.79 13.98
N ALA A 36 -0.47 -9.69 14.51
CA ALA A 36 -0.53 -9.43 15.94
C ALA A 36 -1.43 -10.45 16.67
N LEU A 37 -2.63 -10.71 16.14
CA LEU A 37 -3.56 -11.71 16.70
C LEU A 37 -2.94 -13.11 16.69
N ARG A 38 -2.24 -13.48 15.61
CA ARG A 38 -1.54 -14.76 15.52
C ARG A 38 -0.37 -14.85 16.48
N GLY A 39 0.43 -13.80 16.61
CA GLY A 39 1.59 -13.74 17.51
C GLY A 39 1.23 -13.97 18.99
N VAL A 40 0.06 -13.49 19.43
CA VAL A 40 -0.42 -13.67 20.81
C VAL A 40 -0.84 -15.13 21.09
N GLY A 41 -1.26 -15.88 20.06
CA GLY A 41 -1.74 -17.26 20.18
C GLY A 41 -0.70 -18.35 19.89
N ILE A 42 0.58 -17.99 19.68
CA ILE A 42 1.64 -18.98 19.43
C ILE A 42 2.00 -19.65 20.76
N HIS A 43 1.31 -20.76 21.06
CA HIS A 43 1.59 -21.58 22.24
C HIS A 43 2.45 -22.81 21.90
N ASP A 44 2.46 -23.24 20.64
CA ASP A 44 3.27 -24.36 20.17
C ASP A 44 4.16 -23.92 19.00
N VAL A 45 5.45 -23.81 19.30
CA VAL A 45 6.50 -23.25 18.42
C VAL A 45 7.08 -24.31 17.49
N ALA A 46 6.75 -25.59 17.70
CA ALA A 46 7.25 -26.70 16.87
C ALA A 46 6.47 -26.86 15.56
N ASP A 47 5.27 -26.27 15.47
CA ASP A 47 4.43 -26.39 14.28
C ASP A 47 4.84 -25.37 13.20
N VAL A 48 5.37 -25.88 12.10
CA VAL A 48 5.73 -25.11 10.90
C VAL A 48 4.54 -24.34 10.34
N VAL A 49 3.32 -24.87 10.46
CA VAL A 49 2.11 -24.20 9.97
C VAL A 49 1.83 -22.92 10.76
N ASN A 50 2.06 -22.92 12.08
CA ASN A 50 1.90 -21.74 12.92
C ASN A 50 2.89 -20.64 12.54
N TRP A 51 4.14 -21.02 12.24
CA TRP A 51 5.15 -20.07 11.75
C TRP A 51 4.79 -19.47 10.40
N ILE A 52 4.33 -20.27 9.44
CA ILE A 52 3.87 -19.76 8.14
C ILE A 52 2.69 -18.81 8.32
N ALA A 53 1.72 -19.20 9.15
CA ALA A 53 0.52 -18.40 9.45
C ALA A 53 0.84 -17.07 10.16
N PHE A 54 1.98 -16.95 10.84
CA PHE A 54 2.45 -15.71 11.43
C PHE A 54 3.33 -14.88 10.47
N LEU A 55 4.32 -15.52 9.84
CA LEU A 55 5.30 -14.86 9.00
C LEU A 55 4.69 -14.30 7.70
N LEU A 56 3.69 -14.98 7.11
CA LEU A 56 3.06 -14.51 5.89
C LEU A 56 2.31 -13.17 6.10
N PRO A 57 1.39 -13.04 7.09
CA PRO A 57 0.81 -11.74 7.43
C PRO A 57 1.85 -10.68 7.79
N LEU A 58 2.90 -11.05 8.53
CA LEU A 58 3.96 -10.12 8.90
C LEU A 58 4.73 -9.58 7.69
N ALA A 59 5.02 -10.44 6.71
CA ALA A 59 5.66 -10.04 5.45
C ALA A 59 4.75 -9.12 4.62
N LEU A 60 3.44 -9.42 4.56
CA LEU A 60 2.46 -8.59 3.87
C LEU A 60 2.30 -7.22 4.55
N ALA A 61 2.29 -7.18 5.88
CA ALA A 61 2.28 -5.94 6.65
C ALA A 61 3.51 -5.08 6.37
N SER A 62 4.69 -5.72 6.36
CA SER A 62 5.97 -5.08 6.03
C SER A 62 6.00 -4.56 4.58
N TYR A 63 5.38 -5.29 3.65
CA TYR A 63 5.18 -4.81 2.28
C TYR A 63 4.27 -3.58 2.21
N GLY A 64 3.22 -3.53 3.05
CA GLY A 64 2.39 -2.34 3.22
C GLY A 64 3.18 -1.09 3.63
N VAL A 65 4.16 -1.25 4.53
CA VAL A 65 5.09 -0.16 4.94
C VAL A 65 5.92 0.31 3.75
N LYS A 66 6.46 -0.61 2.93
CA LYS A 66 7.17 -0.25 1.70
C LYS A 66 6.26 0.54 0.75
N LEU A 67 5.05 0.06 0.48
CA LEU A 67 4.08 0.74 -0.38
C LEU A 67 3.74 2.15 0.13
N TRP A 68 3.72 2.34 1.44
CA TRP A 68 3.50 3.66 2.05
C TRP A 68 4.64 4.64 1.75
N PHE A 69 5.90 4.20 1.82
CA PHE A 69 7.04 5.02 1.42
C PHE A 69 7.05 5.30 -0.09
N ASP A 70 6.72 4.30 -0.91
CA ASP A 70 6.58 4.47 -2.36
C ASP A 70 5.48 5.46 -2.71
N TYR A 71 4.33 5.40 -2.01
CA TYR A 71 3.25 6.39 -2.13
C TYR A 71 3.75 7.79 -1.81
N ARG A 72 4.43 7.99 -0.66
CA ARG A 72 4.98 9.30 -0.29
C ARG A 72 5.97 9.84 -1.32
N ARG A 73 6.83 8.98 -1.86
CA ARG A 73 7.78 9.34 -2.92
C ARG A 73 7.06 9.77 -4.20
N LYS A 74 6.06 8.99 -4.63
CA LYS A 74 5.28 9.28 -5.85
C LYS A 74 4.44 10.56 -5.73
N VAL A 75 3.84 10.82 -4.56
CA VAL A 75 3.11 12.07 -4.31
C VAL A 75 4.05 13.27 -4.37
N ARG A 76 5.20 13.21 -3.71
CA ARG A 76 6.19 14.30 -3.77
C ARG A 76 6.66 14.58 -5.20
N ALA A 77 6.94 13.53 -5.97
CA ALA A 77 7.31 13.69 -7.38
C ALA A 77 6.17 14.27 -8.23
N PHE A 78 4.93 13.87 -7.96
CA PHE A 78 3.74 14.38 -8.65
C PHE A 78 3.50 15.87 -8.34
N GLU A 79 3.59 16.27 -7.06
CA GLU A 79 3.44 17.66 -6.62
C GLU A 79 4.57 18.55 -7.12
N ALA A 80 5.80 18.04 -7.18
CA ALA A 80 6.93 18.77 -7.77
C ALA A 80 6.75 19.06 -9.27
N ALA A 81 6.05 18.19 -10.00
CA ALA A 81 5.83 18.34 -11.44
C ALA A 81 4.58 19.16 -11.80
N HIS A 82 3.52 19.11 -10.98
CA HIS A 82 2.20 19.68 -11.32
C HIS A 82 1.73 20.80 -10.37
N GLY A 83 2.49 21.08 -9.33
CA GLY A 83 2.15 22.05 -8.29
C GLY A 83 1.57 21.41 -7.03
N PRO A 84 1.67 22.09 -5.87
CA PRO A 84 1.10 21.61 -4.61
C PRO A 84 -0.42 21.45 -4.78
N ASP A 85 -0.95 20.31 -4.32
CA ASP A 85 -2.37 19.98 -4.41
C ASP A 85 -2.98 19.86 -5.81
N ALA A 86 -2.18 19.65 -6.85
CA ALA A 86 -2.67 19.35 -8.19
C ALA A 86 -3.69 18.18 -8.21
N GLY A 87 -4.88 18.38 -8.78
CA GLY A 87 -5.90 17.34 -8.94
C GLY A 87 -6.69 16.95 -7.68
N LYS A 88 -6.68 17.78 -6.62
CA LYS A 88 -7.56 17.58 -5.44
C LYS A 88 -8.96 18.02 -5.86
N GLN A 89 -9.95 17.16 -5.65
CA GLN A 89 -11.34 17.60 -5.75
C GLN A 89 -11.72 18.26 -4.41
N PRO A 90 -12.34 19.45 -4.42
CA PRO A 90 -12.90 20.08 -3.23
C PRO A 90 -14.06 19.26 -2.64
#